data_AF-A0A9J5Y468-F1
#
_entry.id   AF-A0A9J5Y468-F1
#
_cell.length_a   1.000
_cell.length_b   1.000
_cell.length_c   1.000
_cell.angle_alpha   90.00
_cell.angle_beta   90.00
_cell.angle_gamma   90.00
#
_symmetry.space_group_name_H-M   'P 1'
#
loop_
_entity.id
_entity.type
_entity.pdbx_description
1 polymer ?
#
loop_
_entity_poly.entity_id
_entity_poly.type
_entity_poly.pdbx_seq_one_letter_code
_entity_poly.pdbx_strand_id
1 'polypeptide(L)'
;MKLDKIPYAHTITILNNKNITEIHPYYSDYCKPAALAKTYEVQMVAMSNKEDWSVSKFVFEEIVLSPRYQRMPGRPRKRREKIQMKR
;
A
#
# COMPACT_ATOMS: atom_id res chain seq x y z
N MET A 1 9.06 -4.53 18.57
CA MET A 1 9.75 -4.85 17.30
C MET A 1 8.93 -4.29 16.15
N LYS A 2 9.50 -3.41 15.31
CA LYS A 2 8.83 -2.90 14.11
C LYS A 2 9.15 -3.84 12.95
N LEU A 3 8.17 -4.65 12.56
CA LEU A 3 8.23 -5.42 11.33
C LEU A 3 7.88 -4.48 10.19
N ASP A 4 8.90 -3.88 9.58
CA ASP A 4 8.74 -3.17 8.31
C ASP A 4 8.18 -4.20 7.32
N LYS A 5 6.97 -3.94 6.82
CA LYS A 5 6.26 -4.83 5.89
C LYS A 5 7.01 -4.86 4.56
N ILE A 6 7.97 -5.79 4.43
CA ILE A 6 8.65 -6.06 3.17
C ILE A 6 7.63 -6.67 2.18
N PRO A 7 7.60 -6.25 0.92
CA PRO A 7 6.71 -6.84 -0.09
C PRO A 7 7.00 -8.32 -0.29
N TYR A 8 5.93 -9.11 -0.27
CA TYR A 8 5.89 -10.57 -0.43
C TYR A 8 6.78 -11.14 -1.54
N ALA A 9 6.87 -10.46 -2.69
CA ALA A 9 7.70 -10.91 -3.81
C ALA A 9 9.21 -10.85 -3.50
N HIS A 10 9.65 -9.88 -2.69
CA HIS A 10 11.06 -9.73 -2.37
C HIS A 10 11.52 -10.70 -1.28
N THR A 11 10.64 -11.05 -0.33
CA THR A 11 10.97 -12.03 0.72
C THR A 11 11.09 -13.45 0.15
N ILE A 12 10.20 -13.84 -0.77
CA ILE A 12 10.24 -15.17 -1.42
C ILE A 12 11.54 -15.36 -2.20
N THR A 13 11.96 -14.35 -2.97
CA THR A 13 13.20 -14.44 -3.75
C THR A 13 14.44 -14.58 -2.85
N ILE A 14 14.50 -13.85 -1.73
CA ILE A 14 15.61 -13.97 -0.76
C ILE A 14 15.63 -15.35 -0.09
N LEU A 15 14.46 -15.89 0.29
CA LEU A 15 14.36 -17.20 0.95
C LEU A 15 14.73 -18.34 -0.01
N ASN A 16 14.31 -18.25 -1.27
CA ASN A 16 14.70 -19.19 -2.33
C ASN A 16 16.22 -19.15 -2.59
N ASN A 17 16.82 -17.96 -2.66
CA ASN A 17 18.26 -17.81 -2.82
C ASN A 17 19.07 -18.41 -1.66
N LYS A 18 18.46 -18.55 -0.48
CA LYS A 18 19.08 -19.14 0.72
C LYS A 18 18.74 -20.63 0.90
N ASN A 19 18.06 -21.26 -0.06
CA ASN A 19 17.59 -22.66 0.01
C ASN A 19 16.81 -22.97 1.30
N ILE A 20 16.11 -21.98 1.86
CA ILE A 20 15.27 -22.18 3.03
C ILE A 20 13.97 -22.79 2.50
N THR A 21 13.85 -24.11 2.62
CA THR A 21 12.68 -24.90 2.19
C THR A 21 11.59 -24.94 3.26
N GLU A 22 11.97 -24.93 4.54
CA GLU A 22 11.07 -24.75 5.68
C GLU A 22 10.81 -23.27 5.94
N ILE A 23 10.19 -22.61 4.96
CA ILE A 23 9.53 -21.35 5.25
C ILE A 23 8.22 -21.74 5.92
N HIS A 24 8.25 -21.87 7.24
CA HIS A 24 7.01 -21.87 8.02
C HIS A 24 6.22 -20.66 7.52
N PRO A 25 5.00 -20.86 6.98
CA PRO A 25 4.31 -19.80 6.26
C PRO A 25 4.18 -18.61 7.20
N TYR A 26 5.02 -17.59 6.97
CA TYR A 26 5.01 -16.36 7.75
C TYR A 26 3.72 -15.56 7.50
N TYR A 27 2.96 -15.98 6.50
CA TYR A 27 1.66 -15.46 6.14
C TYR A 27 0.55 -16.11 6.96
N SER A 28 -0.41 -15.31 7.39
CA SER A 28 -1.64 -15.81 8.00
C SER A 28 -2.41 -16.66 6.99
N ASP A 29 -3.17 -17.63 7.50
CA ASP A 29 -4.07 -18.46 6.69
C ASP A 29 -5.07 -17.64 5.88
N TYR A 30 -5.36 -16.42 6.32
CA TYR A 30 -6.20 -15.44 5.62
C TYR A 30 -5.66 -15.05 4.23
N CYS A 31 -4.34 -15.05 4.04
CA CYS A 31 -3.72 -14.70 2.76
C CYS A 31 -3.62 -15.88 1.79
N LYS A 32 -4.09 -17.08 2.16
CA LYS A 32 -4.08 -18.23 1.26
C LYS A 32 -5.04 -17.99 0.07
N PRO A 33 -4.69 -18.41 -1.16
CA PRO A 33 -5.54 -18.22 -2.33
C PRO A 33 -6.99 -18.71 -2.12
N ALA A 34 -7.18 -19.83 -1.43
CA ALA A 34 -8.49 -20.36 -1.10
C ALA A 34 -9.28 -19.46 -0.11
N ALA A 35 -8.61 -18.84 0.85
CA ALA A 35 -9.24 -17.91 1.79
C ALA A 35 -9.62 -16.59 1.10
N LEU A 36 -8.75 -16.07 0.23
CA LEU A 36 -9.05 -14.90 -0.60
C LEU A 36 -10.24 -15.19 -1.52
N ALA A 37 -10.22 -16.31 -2.25
CA ALA A 37 -11.30 -16.71 -3.13
C ALA A 37 -12.65 -16.76 -2.39
N LYS A 38 -12.70 -17.40 -1.21
CA LYS A 38 -13.90 -17.48 -0.36
C LYS A 38 -14.35 -16.11 0.18
N THR A 39 -13.41 -15.25 0.57
CA THR A 39 -13.74 -13.92 1.11
C THR A 39 -14.36 -13.02 0.05
N TYR A 40 -13.93 -13.16 -1.20
CA TYR A 40 -14.46 -12.43 -2.35
C TYR A 40 -15.47 -13.25 -3.18
N GLU A 41 -15.92 -14.41 -2.68
CA GLU A 41 -16.89 -15.29 -3.33
C GLU A 41 -18.30 -14.71 -3.28
N VAL A 42 -18.63 -14.00 -2.18
CA VAL A 42 -19.80 -13.12 -2.14
C VAL A 42 -19.59 -12.12 -3.25
N GLN A 43 -20.40 -12.26 -4.31
CA GLN A 43 -20.26 -11.54 -5.57
C GLN A 43 -19.65 -10.18 -5.28
N MET A 44 -18.37 -10.02 -5.60
CA MET A 44 -17.91 -8.72 -6.03
C MET A 44 -18.88 -8.43 -7.15
N VAL A 45 -19.92 -7.65 -6.88
CA VAL A 45 -20.80 -7.10 -7.90
C VAL A 45 -19.79 -6.58 -8.90
N ALA A 46 -19.68 -7.28 -10.04
CA ALA A 46 -18.67 -6.97 -11.01
C ALA A 46 -18.83 -5.49 -11.20
N MET A 47 -17.78 -4.74 -10.85
CA MET A 47 -17.84 -3.30 -10.81
C MET A 47 -18.54 -2.91 -12.10
N SER A 48 -19.71 -2.26 -11.99
CA SER A 48 -20.61 -2.16 -13.14
C SER A 48 -19.83 -1.58 -14.31
N ASN A 49 -20.22 -1.86 -15.56
CA ASN A 49 -19.42 -1.37 -16.67
C ASN A 49 -19.23 0.15 -16.51
N LYS A 50 -18.10 0.68 -16.96
CA LYS A 50 -17.82 2.12 -16.82
C LYS A 50 -18.98 2.99 -17.39
N GLU A 51 -19.74 2.43 -18.32
CA GLU A 51 -20.94 3.01 -18.92
C GLU A 51 -22.15 3.08 -17.96
N ASP A 52 -22.23 2.15 -17.00
CA ASP A 52 -23.27 2.09 -15.96
C ASP A 52 -22.96 3.02 -14.77
N TRP A 53 -21.79 3.67 -14.75
CA TRP A 53 -21.41 4.56 -13.65
C TRP A 53 -22.10 5.90 -13.83
N SER A 54 -23.19 6.12 -13.09
CA SER A 54 -23.81 7.44 -12.98
C SER A 54 -22.90 8.36 -12.14
N VAL A 55 -21.95 9.02 -12.79
CA VAL A 55 -21.14 10.07 -12.15
C VAL A 55 -22.04 11.29 -11.94
N SER A 56 -22.12 11.78 -10.69
CA SER A 56 -22.89 12.99 -10.38
C SER A 56 -22.31 14.18 -11.15
N LYS A 57 -23.19 15.03 -11.72
CA LYS A 57 -22.78 16.25 -12.46
C LYS A 57 -21.82 17.13 -11.65
N PHE A 58 -21.98 17.14 -10.33
CA PHE A 58 -21.09 17.83 -9.40
C PHE A 58 -19.61 17.41 -9.54
N VAL A 59 -19.33 16.12 -9.75
CA VAL A 59 -17.96 15.60 -9.93
C VAL A 59 -17.37 16.03 -11.27
N PHE A 60 -18.20 16.25 -12.30
CA PHE A 60 -17.74 16.79 -13.59
C PHE A 60 -17.49 18.30 -13.54
N GLU A 61 -18.25 19.03 -12.72
CA GLU A 61 -18.08 20.47 -12.51
C GLU A 61 -16.92 20.79 -11.56
N GLU A 62 -16.55 19.85 -10.67
CA GLU A 62 -15.40 19.98 -9.78
C GLU A 62 -14.09 19.82 -10.56
N ILE A 63 -13.59 20.92 -11.10
CA ILE A 63 -12.23 20.99 -11.65
C ILE A 63 -11.26 20.93 -10.47
N VAL A 64 -10.80 19.71 -10.15
CA VAL A 64 -9.70 19.51 -9.20
C VAL A 64 -8.42 20.02 -9.86
N LEU A 65 -8.13 21.30 -9.65
CA LEU A 65 -6.87 21.88 -10.09
C LEU A 65 -5.72 21.23 -9.32
N SER A 66 -4.78 20.66 -10.05
CA SER A 66 -3.51 20.24 -9.49
C SER A 66 -2.90 21.40 -8.69
N PRO A 67 -2.29 21.12 -7.52
CA PRO A 67 -1.57 22.14 -6.77
C PRO A 67 -0.60 22.89 -7.69
N ARG A 68 -0.62 24.22 -7.65
CA ARG A 68 0.26 25.06 -8.51
C ARG A 68 1.74 24.80 -8.29
N TYR A 69 2.11 24.23 -7.14
CA TYR A 69 3.47 23.89 -6.78
C TYR A 69 3.62 22.36 -6.67
N GLN A 70 4.62 21.82 -7.35
CA GLN A 70 5.05 20.45 -7.10
C GLN A 70 5.74 20.40 -5.75
N ARG A 71 5.25 19.56 -4.83
CA ARG A 71 6.01 19.25 -3.62
C ARG A 71 7.21 18.44 -4.04
N MET A 72 8.42 18.93 -3.73
CA MET A 72 9.62 18.15 -3.94
C MET A 72 9.50 16.82 -3.18
N PRO A 73 9.74 15.66 -3.84
CA PRO A 73 9.82 14.40 -3.14
C PRO A 73 11.03 14.48 -2.21
N GLY A 74 10.76 14.67 -0.92
CA GLY A 74 11.79 14.94 0.05
C GLY A 74 11.33 14.53 1.43
N ARG A 75 12.24 13.92 2.19
CA ARG A 75 12.00 13.59 3.60
C ARG A 75 11.70 14.89 4.35
N PRO A 76 10.61 14.99 5.13
CA PRO A 76 10.39 16.12 6.00
C PRO A 76 11.63 16.37 6.86
N ARG A 77 12.21 17.57 6.77
CA ARG A 77 13.40 17.92 7.54
C ARG A 77 13.01 17.93 9.02
N LYS A 78 13.50 16.97 9.81
CA LYS A 78 13.39 17.04 11.27
C LYS A 78 13.99 18.38 11.72
N ARG A 79 13.24 19.18 12.48
CA ARG A 79 13.79 20.36 13.17
C ARG A 79 14.87 19.85 14.13
N ARG A 80 16.11 20.32 13.98
CA ARG A 80 17.15 20.12 14.98
C ARG A 80 17.01 21.26 15.99
N GLU A 81 16.68 20.95 17.23
CA GLU A 81 16.85 21.90 18.33
C GLU A 81 18.34 22.21 18.45
N LYS A 82 18.69 23.50 18.52
CA LYS A 82 20.06 23.91 18.80
C LYS A 82 20.30 23.69 20.28
N ILE A 83 21.08 22.67 20.64
CA ILE A 83 21.62 22.58 22.00
C ILE A 83 22.72 23.65 22.09
N GLN A 84 22.45 24.76 22.79
CA GLN A 84 23.48 25.72 23.16
C GLN A 84 24.41 25.03 24.16
N MET A 85 25.63 24.70 23.73
CA MET A 85 26.70 24.34 24.66
C MET A 85 27.10 25.60 25.42
N LYS A 86 26.86 25.63 26.74
CA LYS A 86 27.43 26.65 27.63
C LYS A 86 28.93 26.35 27.78
N ARG A 87 29.76 27.35 27.53
CA ARG A 87 31.20 27.34 27.84
C ARG A 87 31.42 27.66 29.31
#